data_AF-Q02DA0-F1
#
_entry.id   AF-Q02DA0-F1
#
_cell.length_a   1.000
_cell.length_b   1.000
_cell.length_c   1.000
_cell.angle_alpha   90.00
_cell.angle_beta   90.00
_cell.angle_gamma   90.00
#
_symmetry.space_group_name_H-M   'P 1'
#
loop_
_entity.id
_entity.type
_entity.pdbx_description
1 polymer ?
#
loop_
_entity_poly.entity_id
_entity_poly.type
_entity_poly.pdbx_seq_one_letter_code
_entity_poly.pdbx_strand_id
1 'polypeptide(L)'
;MDTNLNSQTNGSGVLNVILHGAFAFLRKHDPERIEALIPSMPHHVFRAGNWLGETELRGQGVVYELLGVKPGDDTFDPALNLLVKTNALPDIPHRTLIFPVPKRIASLRVADVPLDSFRNKQDLADKNAALAVQHVATLQVFSYDFEDENKLFLKASHGDGHYWEPVFTGNFINLHIFSAEDHFARLSNSEEDFNRCVALLGSQLLLDTRLVPSGILGPDKLPPGVTIPETEGLAARTQRMARLGRLVSEKGDTNLAWYGNDALDGDPTGCGGPCGN
;
A
#
# COMPACT_ATOMS: atom_id res chain seq x y z
N MET A 1 -29.61 18.79 -8.69
CA MET A 1 -29.10 17.54 -8.10
C MET A 1 -28.21 17.96 -6.96
N ASP A 2 -28.66 17.70 -5.73
CA ASP A 2 -28.07 18.23 -4.51
C ASP A 2 -26.69 17.62 -4.23
N THR A 3 -25.66 18.48 -4.22
CA THR A 3 -24.27 18.14 -3.88
C THR A 3 -24.01 18.07 -2.37
N ASN A 4 -25.06 18.07 -1.53
CA ASN A 4 -24.96 18.17 -0.06
C ASN A 4 -25.06 16.81 0.67
N LEU A 5 -24.94 15.67 -0.02
CA LEU A 5 -25.05 14.35 0.60
C LEU A 5 -23.74 13.80 1.21
N ASN A 6 -22.62 14.53 1.10
CA ASN A 6 -21.30 14.02 1.49
C ASN A 6 -20.68 14.67 2.74
N SER A 7 -21.35 15.59 3.43
CA SER A 7 -20.89 16.06 4.74
C SER A 7 -21.67 15.37 5.85
N GLN A 8 -20.98 14.57 6.66
CA GLN A 8 -21.55 14.10 7.91
C GLN A 8 -21.76 15.29 8.84
N THR A 9 -22.87 15.30 9.58
CA THR A 9 -23.28 16.44 10.42
C THR A 9 -22.30 16.80 11.53
N ASN A 10 -21.36 15.91 11.88
CA ASN A 10 -20.43 16.07 12.98
C ASN A 10 -18.95 15.91 12.60
N GLY A 11 -18.63 15.61 11.33
CA GLY A 11 -17.24 15.45 10.92
C GLY A 11 -16.49 14.24 11.50
N SER A 12 -17.17 13.32 12.18
CA SER A 12 -16.57 12.16 12.86
C SER A 12 -16.78 10.86 12.08
N GLY A 13 -15.76 10.03 11.89
CA GLY A 13 -15.91 8.78 11.15
C GLY A 13 -14.77 7.79 11.37
N VAL A 14 -14.54 6.96 10.36
CA VAL A 14 -13.42 6.00 10.32
C VAL A 14 -12.47 6.36 9.20
N LEU A 15 -11.20 6.54 9.52
CA LEU A 15 -10.13 6.71 8.55
C LEU A 15 -9.49 5.35 8.29
N ASN A 16 -9.51 4.91 7.03
CA ASN A 16 -8.67 3.80 6.56
C ASN A 16 -7.41 4.38 5.91
N VAL A 17 -6.24 4.04 6.45
CA VAL A 17 -4.95 4.31 5.81
C VAL A 17 -4.53 3.06 5.06
N ILE A 18 -4.51 3.14 3.74
CA ILE A 18 -4.25 2.01 2.83
C ILE A 18 -2.82 2.12 2.30
N LEU A 19 -1.95 1.24 2.79
CA LEU A 19 -0.51 1.21 2.53
C LEU A 19 -0.20 0.21 1.41
N HIS A 20 0.14 0.74 0.24
CA HIS A 20 0.40 -0.03 -0.99
C HIS A 20 1.89 -0.17 -1.30
N GLY A 21 2.37 -1.41 -1.34
CA GLY A 21 3.73 -1.73 -1.79
C GLY A 21 4.73 -1.94 -0.66
N ALA A 22 5.94 -1.42 -0.81
CA ALA A 22 7.10 -1.74 0.00
C ALA A 22 7.14 -0.93 1.32
N PHE A 23 6.71 -1.56 2.40
CA PHE A 23 6.81 -1.01 3.76
C PHE A 23 7.41 -2.04 4.71
N ALA A 24 8.32 -1.59 5.57
CA ALA A 24 8.76 -2.34 6.74
C ALA A 24 8.16 -1.72 8.00
N PHE A 25 7.55 -2.51 8.87
CA PHE A 25 6.88 -2.01 10.07
C PHE A 25 7.69 -2.29 11.34
N LEU A 26 7.82 -1.29 12.20
CA LEU A 26 8.59 -1.34 13.43
C LEU A 26 7.76 -0.79 14.61
N ARG A 27 7.84 -1.48 15.76
CA ARG A 27 7.22 -1.06 17.04
C ARG A 27 8.23 -1.01 18.19
N LYS A 28 9.51 -0.82 17.87
CA LYS A 28 10.64 -1.06 18.80
C LYS A 28 10.78 0.01 19.88
N HIS A 29 10.43 1.26 19.58
CA HIS A 29 10.75 2.40 20.44
C HIS A 29 9.57 2.93 21.25
N ASP A 30 8.35 2.71 20.77
CA ASP A 30 7.14 3.21 21.40
C ASP A 30 6.01 2.17 21.21
N PRO A 31 5.48 1.57 22.30
CA PRO A 31 4.37 0.63 22.18
C PRO A 31 3.07 1.28 21.67
N GLU A 32 2.95 2.60 21.74
CA GLU A 32 1.76 3.36 21.30
C GLU A 32 1.82 3.75 19.81
N ARG A 33 2.93 3.47 19.12
CA ARG A 33 3.15 3.87 17.74
C ARG A 33 3.65 2.74 16.85
N ILE A 34 3.32 2.82 15.57
CA ILE A 34 3.87 2.00 14.51
C ILE A 34 4.64 2.91 13.55
N GLU A 35 5.91 2.59 13.34
CA GLU A 35 6.72 3.21 12.29
C GLU A 35 6.63 2.35 11.03
N ALA A 36 6.20 2.94 9.91
CA ALA A 36 6.33 2.34 8.59
C ALA A 36 7.53 2.97 7.87
N LEU A 37 8.57 2.19 7.68
CA LEU A 37 9.81 2.58 7.05
C LEU A 37 9.70 2.29 5.54
N ILE A 38 10.03 3.29 4.74
CA ILE A 38 9.97 3.22 3.28
C ILE A 38 11.41 3.18 2.74
N PRO A 39 11.80 2.15 1.96
CA PRO A 39 13.14 2.09 1.40
C PRO A 39 13.32 3.02 0.19
N SER A 40 14.57 3.38 -0.08
CA SER A 40 14.93 4.17 -1.26
C SER A 40 15.04 3.24 -2.47
N MET A 41 14.15 3.43 -3.44
CA MET A 41 14.07 2.60 -4.64
C MET A 41 13.85 3.51 -5.85
N PRO A 42 14.79 3.59 -6.82
CA PRO A 42 14.73 4.55 -7.93
C PRO A 42 13.51 4.39 -8.85
N HIS A 43 12.92 3.20 -8.87
CA HIS A 43 11.81 2.83 -9.74
C HIS A 43 10.45 2.90 -9.02
N HIS A 44 10.42 3.34 -7.75
CA HIS A 44 9.20 3.53 -6.99
C HIS A 44 8.77 4.99 -6.99
N VAL A 45 7.45 5.18 -7.01
CA VAL A 45 6.84 6.44 -6.64
C VAL A 45 6.40 6.40 -5.18
N PHE A 46 6.42 7.56 -4.56
CA PHE A 46 6.07 7.75 -3.16
C PHE A 46 4.97 8.80 -3.09
N ARG A 47 3.73 8.37 -2.99
CA ARG A 47 2.56 9.27 -3.10
C ARG A 47 1.60 9.06 -1.94
N ALA A 48 0.86 10.09 -1.56
CA ALA A 48 -0.23 9.98 -0.62
C ALA A 48 -1.42 10.87 -1.02
N GLY A 49 -2.64 10.46 -0.66
CA GLY A 49 -3.85 11.25 -0.88
C GLY A 49 -5.10 10.39 -1.08
N ASN A 50 -6.14 10.99 -1.63
CA ASN A 50 -7.36 10.26 -2.00
C ASN A 50 -7.10 9.30 -3.16
N TRP A 51 -7.96 8.30 -3.30
CA TRP A 51 -7.92 7.40 -4.44
C TRP A 51 -7.97 8.17 -5.77
N LEU A 52 -6.98 7.94 -6.65
CA LEU A 52 -6.78 8.65 -7.93
C LEU A 52 -6.40 10.14 -7.80
N GLY A 53 -6.21 10.65 -6.58
CA GLY A 53 -5.78 12.02 -6.28
C GLY A 53 -4.48 12.08 -5.48
N GLU A 54 -3.69 10.99 -5.49
CA GLU A 54 -2.46 10.91 -4.70
C GLU A 54 -1.36 11.82 -5.29
N THR A 55 -0.68 12.58 -4.44
CA THR A 55 0.42 13.48 -4.81
C THR A 55 1.74 13.05 -4.16
N GLU A 56 2.87 13.50 -4.69
CA GLU A 56 4.18 13.07 -4.22
C GLU A 56 4.47 13.50 -2.77
N LEU A 57 4.96 12.54 -1.98
CA LEU A 57 5.55 12.81 -0.68
C LEU A 57 6.91 13.51 -0.87
N ARG A 58 7.19 14.52 -0.05
CA ARG A 58 8.50 15.21 0.02
C ARG A 58 9.63 14.23 0.31
N GLY A 59 10.84 14.58 -0.15
CA GLY A 59 12.00 13.72 -0.37
C GLY A 59 12.62 12.97 0.82
N GLN A 60 13.89 12.61 0.66
CA GLN A 60 14.62 11.68 1.53
C GLN A 60 14.72 12.17 2.99
N GLY A 61 14.57 11.25 3.94
CA GLY A 61 14.73 11.48 5.38
C GLY A 61 13.54 12.20 6.04
N VAL A 62 12.46 12.48 5.30
CA VAL A 62 11.29 13.14 5.87
C VAL A 62 10.47 12.13 6.68
N VAL A 63 10.12 12.53 7.90
CA VAL A 63 9.22 11.79 8.78
C VAL A 63 7.83 12.41 8.68
N TYR A 64 6.80 11.59 8.50
CA TYR A 64 5.41 12.01 8.50
C TYR A 64 4.67 11.39 9.68
N GLU A 65 3.91 12.16 10.45
CA GLU A 65 3.11 11.69 11.56
C GLU A 65 1.63 11.85 11.25
N LEU A 66 0.85 10.78 11.41
CA LEU A 66 -0.60 10.84 11.31
C LEU A 66 -1.20 11.41 12.60
N LEU A 67 -1.99 12.47 12.45
CA LEU A 67 -2.66 13.18 13.54
C LEU A 67 -4.19 13.21 13.33
N GLY A 68 -4.92 13.53 14.41
CA GLY A 68 -6.39 13.66 14.39
C GLY A 68 -7.17 12.36 14.55
N VAL A 69 -6.46 11.24 14.74
CA VAL A 69 -7.04 9.91 14.92
C VAL A 69 -6.96 9.45 16.38
N LYS A 70 -7.86 8.54 16.77
CA LYS A 70 -7.79 7.87 18.08
C LYS A 70 -6.87 6.64 17.99
N PRO A 71 -5.92 6.49 18.92
CA PRO A 71 -5.15 5.25 19.02
C PRO A 71 -6.07 4.10 19.43
N GLY A 72 -5.78 2.92 18.90
CA GLY A 72 -6.31 1.64 19.31
C GLY A 72 -5.21 0.76 19.90
N ASP A 73 -5.38 -0.55 19.76
CA ASP A 73 -4.56 -1.55 20.44
C ASP A 73 -4.21 -2.76 19.55
N ASP A 74 -4.50 -2.70 18.24
CA ASP A 74 -4.33 -3.85 17.37
C ASP A 74 -2.85 -4.16 17.05
N THR A 75 -2.61 -5.37 16.59
CA THR A 75 -1.28 -5.91 16.27
C THR A 75 -1.30 -6.64 14.93
N PHE A 76 -0.16 -6.70 14.25
CA PHE A 76 -0.04 -7.50 13.03
C PHE A 76 -0.27 -8.98 13.34
N ASP A 77 -1.19 -9.61 12.59
CA ASP A 77 -1.41 -11.05 12.68
C ASP A 77 -0.17 -11.80 12.15
N PRO A 78 0.56 -12.58 12.98
CA PRO A 78 1.71 -13.35 12.54
C PRO A 78 1.38 -14.45 11.53
N ALA A 79 0.10 -14.83 11.40
CA ALA A 79 -0.35 -15.79 10.40
C ALA A 79 -0.42 -15.17 9.00
N LEU A 80 -0.50 -13.84 8.88
CA LEU A 80 -0.62 -13.12 7.61
C LEU A 80 0.62 -12.27 7.28
N ASN A 81 1.54 -12.12 8.24
CA ASN A 81 2.70 -11.24 8.14
C ASN A 81 3.97 -11.95 8.56
N LEU A 82 5.05 -11.69 7.82
CA LEU A 82 6.37 -12.21 8.14
C LEU A 82 6.99 -11.38 9.25
N LEU A 83 7.39 -12.04 10.33
CA LEU A 83 8.12 -11.42 11.43
C LEU A 83 9.61 -11.77 11.33
N VAL A 84 10.45 -10.74 11.38
CA VAL A 84 11.91 -10.86 11.30
C VAL A 84 12.56 -10.35 12.59
N LYS A 85 13.73 -10.89 12.92
CA LYS A 85 14.58 -10.41 14.00
C LYS A 85 15.20 -9.09 13.57
N THR A 86 14.99 -8.05 14.38
CA THR A 86 15.61 -6.75 14.14
C THR A 86 16.99 -6.69 14.79
N ASN A 87 18.01 -6.29 14.03
CA ASN A 87 19.35 -6.04 14.59
C ASN A 87 19.59 -4.53 14.75
N ALA A 88 20.85 -4.08 14.65
CA ALA A 88 21.17 -2.67 14.52
C ALA A 88 20.55 -2.14 13.21
N LEU A 89 19.61 -1.20 13.32
CA LEU A 89 18.94 -0.61 12.17
C LEU A 89 20.00 0.13 11.32
N PRO A 90 20.13 -0.17 10.02
CA PRO A 90 21.08 0.52 9.13
C PRO A 90 20.53 1.90 8.75
N ASP A 91 21.09 2.49 7.68
CA ASP A 91 20.86 3.85 7.21
C ASP A 91 19.41 4.39 7.31
N ILE A 92 19.33 5.71 7.37
CA ILE A 92 18.10 6.50 7.45
C ILE A 92 17.13 6.06 6.34
N PRO A 93 15.92 5.59 6.68
CA PRO A 93 14.88 5.27 5.71
C PRO A 93 14.67 6.42 4.72
N HIS A 94 14.24 6.10 3.49
CA HIS A 94 13.93 7.15 2.51
C HIS A 94 12.84 8.06 3.04
N ARG A 95 11.81 7.48 3.66
CA ARG A 95 10.79 8.18 4.44
C ARG A 95 10.37 7.29 5.61
N THR A 96 9.90 7.92 6.66
CA THR A 96 9.27 7.23 7.79
C THR A 96 7.86 7.77 7.96
N LEU A 97 6.88 6.89 8.10
CA LEU A 97 5.53 7.24 8.51
C LEU A 97 5.35 6.79 9.95
N ILE A 98 4.87 7.66 10.82
CA ILE A 98 4.57 7.39 12.21
C ILE A 98 3.06 7.41 12.37
N PHE A 99 2.54 6.29 12.82
CA PHE A 99 1.12 6.10 13.08
C PHE A 99 0.91 5.83 14.56
N PRO A 100 -0.14 6.39 15.19
CA PRO A 100 -0.70 5.78 16.40
C PRO A 100 -1.03 4.31 16.13
N VAL A 101 -1.01 3.44 17.14
CA VAL A 101 -1.51 2.06 16.95
C VAL A 101 -2.97 2.13 16.45
N PRO A 102 -3.33 1.45 15.36
CA PRO A 102 -4.70 1.48 14.85
C PRO A 102 -5.64 0.63 15.70
N LYS A 103 -6.94 0.92 15.58
CA LYS A 103 -8.01 0.08 16.11
C LYS A 103 -8.10 -1.25 15.38
N ARG A 104 -7.73 -1.28 14.10
CA ARG A 104 -7.69 -2.50 13.31
C ARG A 104 -6.58 -2.46 12.26
N ILE A 105 -5.87 -3.57 12.10
CA ILE A 105 -4.94 -3.86 11.01
C ILE A 105 -5.54 -4.97 10.16
N ALA A 106 -5.74 -4.71 8.88
CA ALA A 106 -6.09 -5.74 7.90
C ALA A 106 -4.92 -5.95 6.93
N SER A 107 -4.38 -7.15 6.95
CA SER A 107 -3.33 -7.60 6.04
C SER A 107 -3.96 -8.30 4.84
N LEU A 108 -3.82 -7.69 3.67
CA LEU A 108 -4.46 -8.10 2.43
C LEU A 108 -3.39 -8.47 1.39
N ARG A 109 -3.81 -9.18 0.34
CA ARG A 109 -2.93 -9.60 -0.76
C ARG A 109 -1.69 -10.34 -0.23
N VAL A 110 -1.95 -11.44 0.46
CA VAL A 110 -0.93 -12.23 1.14
C VAL A 110 -0.24 -13.13 0.12
N ALA A 111 1.09 -13.07 0.07
CA ALA A 111 1.90 -14.01 -0.69
C ALA A 111 2.32 -15.18 0.20
N ASP A 112 2.13 -16.39 -0.29
CA ASP A 112 2.67 -17.61 0.31
C ASP A 112 4.10 -17.81 -0.17
N VAL A 113 5.04 -17.86 0.76
CA VAL A 113 6.47 -17.95 0.45
C VAL A 113 7.06 -19.19 1.13
N PRO A 114 7.44 -20.23 0.38
CA PRO A 114 8.10 -21.40 0.95
C PRO A 114 9.35 -21.01 1.74
N LEU A 115 9.59 -21.68 2.87
CA LEU A 115 10.75 -21.40 3.73
C LEU A 115 12.07 -21.50 2.95
N ASP A 116 12.16 -22.37 1.95
CA ASP A 116 13.34 -22.57 1.10
C ASP A 116 13.62 -21.44 0.11
N SER A 117 12.67 -20.51 -0.06
CA SER A 117 12.88 -19.29 -0.84
C SER A 117 13.70 -18.22 -0.10
N PHE A 118 13.98 -18.43 1.20
CA PHE A 118 14.76 -17.50 2.01
C PHE A 118 16.21 -17.95 2.19
N ARG A 119 17.14 -17.01 2.03
CA ARG A 119 18.53 -17.12 2.50
C ARG A 119 18.66 -16.41 3.85
N ASN A 120 19.62 -16.85 4.68
CA ASN A 120 19.82 -16.33 6.04
C ASN A 120 18.61 -16.49 6.98
N LYS A 121 17.96 -17.66 6.93
CA LYS A 121 16.72 -18.00 7.67
C LYS A 121 16.83 -17.83 9.19
N GLN A 122 18.04 -17.80 9.76
CA GLN A 122 18.27 -17.55 11.18
C GLN A 122 17.69 -16.20 11.66
N ASP A 123 17.52 -15.25 10.74
CA ASP A 123 16.95 -13.92 10.97
C ASP A 123 15.42 -13.92 11.00
N LEU A 124 14.75 -15.03 10.65
CA LEU A 124 13.32 -15.16 10.91
C LEU A 124 13.06 -15.15 12.41
N ALA A 125 11.97 -14.52 12.84
CA ALA A 125 11.51 -14.63 14.21
C ALA A 125 11.18 -16.10 14.53
N ASP A 126 11.36 -16.53 15.78
CA ASP A 126 11.28 -17.96 16.14
C ASP A 126 9.91 -18.58 15.81
N LYS A 127 8.83 -17.78 15.91
CA LYS A 127 7.48 -18.18 15.51
C LYS A 127 7.38 -18.52 14.02
N ASN A 128 8.14 -17.82 13.19
CA ASN A 128 8.15 -17.95 11.73
C ASN A 128 9.13 -19.03 11.28
N ALA A 129 10.28 -19.19 11.97
CA ALA A 129 11.31 -20.15 11.61
C ALA A 129 10.83 -21.62 11.58
N ALA A 130 9.76 -21.95 12.32
CA ALA A 130 9.18 -23.30 12.35
C ALA A 130 8.15 -23.57 11.24
N LEU A 131 7.70 -22.54 10.51
CA LEU A 131 6.66 -22.69 9.48
C LEU A 131 7.28 -23.05 8.12
N ALA A 132 6.71 -24.04 7.44
CA ALA A 132 7.14 -24.43 6.10
C ALA A 132 6.81 -23.36 5.03
N VAL A 133 5.78 -22.55 5.28
CA VAL A 133 5.33 -21.45 4.43
C VAL A 133 5.23 -20.20 5.29
N GLN A 134 5.82 -19.11 4.79
CA GLN A 134 5.73 -17.77 5.35
C GLN A 134 4.69 -16.97 4.60
N HIS A 135 4.09 -15.98 5.26
CA HIS A 135 3.06 -15.13 4.68
C HIS A 135 3.54 -13.69 4.63
N VAL A 136 3.48 -13.07 3.46
CA VAL A 136 3.90 -11.67 3.27
C VAL A 136 2.73 -10.90 2.64
N ALA A 137 2.04 -10.10 3.46
CA ALA A 137 1.01 -9.19 2.97
C ALA A 137 1.63 -7.98 2.25
N THR A 138 1.20 -7.73 1.01
CA THR A 138 1.69 -6.60 0.19
C THR A 138 0.79 -5.36 0.27
N LEU A 139 -0.30 -5.44 1.03
CA LEU A 139 -1.26 -4.36 1.26
C LEU A 139 -1.69 -4.39 2.73
N GLN A 140 -1.52 -3.26 3.43
CA GLN A 140 -2.00 -3.12 4.80
C GLN A 140 -3.06 -2.03 4.85
N VAL A 141 -4.11 -2.25 5.63
CA VAL A 141 -5.11 -1.23 5.94
C VAL A 141 -5.13 -1.01 7.44
N PHE A 142 -4.84 0.22 7.86
CA PHE A 142 -4.99 0.65 9.24
C PHE A 142 -6.28 1.44 9.39
N SER A 143 -7.19 0.97 10.22
CA SER A 143 -8.45 1.68 10.50
C SER A 143 -8.38 2.40 11.84
N TYR A 144 -8.80 3.67 11.84
CA TYR A 144 -8.86 4.54 13.01
C TYR A 144 -10.23 5.18 13.14
N ASP A 145 -10.70 5.37 14.37
CA ASP A 145 -11.82 6.29 14.61
C ASP A 145 -11.26 7.73 14.70
N PHE A 146 -12.02 8.72 14.23
CA PHE A 146 -11.71 10.15 14.38
C PHE A 146 -12.96 10.97 14.74
N GLU A 147 -12.77 12.11 15.39
CA GLU A 147 -13.89 12.97 15.85
C GLU A 147 -14.16 14.16 14.94
N ASP A 148 -13.14 14.62 14.21
CA ASP A 148 -13.18 15.84 13.42
C ASP A 148 -12.22 15.67 12.23
N GLU A 149 -12.76 15.61 11.02
CA GLU A 149 -12.05 15.46 9.76
C GLU A 149 -11.05 16.61 9.53
N ASN A 150 -11.34 17.80 10.06
CA ASN A 150 -10.44 18.96 9.94
C ASN A 150 -9.18 18.83 10.80
N LYS A 151 -9.10 17.80 11.64
CA LYS A 151 -7.91 17.46 12.42
C LYS A 151 -7.07 16.35 11.79
N LEU A 152 -7.54 15.74 10.70
CA LEU A 152 -6.81 14.69 10.00
C LEU A 152 -5.65 15.28 9.21
N PHE A 153 -4.43 15.00 9.65
CA PHE A 153 -3.22 15.52 9.01
C PHE A 153 -2.14 14.47 8.91
N LEU A 154 -1.39 14.51 7.81
CA LEU A 154 -0.13 13.81 7.65
C LEU A 154 1.01 14.84 7.79
N LYS A 155 1.38 15.14 9.03
CA LYS A 155 2.32 16.23 9.38
C LYS A 155 3.75 15.80 9.10
N ALA A 156 4.52 16.61 8.37
CA ALA A 156 5.93 16.35 8.13
C ALA A 156 6.80 16.90 9.28
N SER A 157 7.95 16.27 9.54
CA SER A 157 8.96 16.76 10.49
C SER A 157 9.49 18.16 10.12
N HIS A 158 9.44 18.50 8.84
CA HIS A 158 9.88 19.79 8.31
C HIS A 158 8.79 20.42 7.40
N GLY A 159 8.23 21.55 7.85
CA GLY A 159 7.20 22.32 7.16
C GLY A 159 5.76 21.85 7.43
N ASP A 160 4.82 22.27 6.57
CA ASP A 160 3.37 22.17 6.85
C ASP A 160 2.75 20.76 6.74
N GLY A 161 3.52 19.75 6.29
CA GLY A 161 3.03 18.40 6.05
C GLY A 161 2.65 18.08 4.61
N HIS A 162 1.96 16.95 4.44
CA HIS A 162 1.39 16.50 3.17
C HIS A 162 -0.07 16.91 3.10
N TYR A 163 -0.42 17.72 2.10
CA TYR A 163 -1.79 18.17 1.91
C TYR A 163 -2.60 17.08 1.21
N TRP A 164 -3.77 16.78 1.78
CA TRP A 164 -4.81 15.98 1.16
C TRP A 164 -6.16 16.44 1.73
N GLU A 165 -7.22 16.35 0.94
CA GLU A 165 -8.56 16.75 1.36
C GLU A 165 -9.37 15.51 1.72
N PRO A 166 -9.77 15.30 2.98
CA PRO A 166 -10.54 14.12 3.37
C PRO A 166 -11.90 14.05 2.63
N VAL A 167 -12.14 12.97 1.87
CA VAL A 167 -13.41 12.76 1.14
C VAL A 167 -14.19 11.60 1.76
N PHE A 168 -15.41 11.88 2.22
CA PHE A 168 -16.29 10.87 2.78
C PHE A 168 -16.88 9.94 1.71
N THR A 169 -16.81 8.64 1.98
CA THR A 169 -17.61 7.60 1.34
C THR A 169 -18.48 6.95 2.43
N GLY A 170 -19.69 7.47 2.61
CA GLY A 170 -20.51 7.15 3.78
C GLY A 170 -19.86 7.67 5.06
N ASN A 171 -19.51 6.76 5.98
CA ASN A 171 -18.86 7.11 7.26
C ASN A 171 -17.33 6.94 7.24
N PHE A 172 -16.77 6.72 6.06
CA PHE A 172 -15.38 6.34 5.88
C PHE A 172 -14.62 7.35 5.07
N ILE A 173 -13.35 7.54 5.39
CA ILE A 173 -12.38 8.28 4.60
C ILE A 173 -11.23 7.32 4.31
N ASN A 174 -10.74 7.30 3.07
CA ASN A 174 -9.64 6.43 2.67
C ASN A 174 -8.42 7.28 2.26
N LEU A 175 -7.35 7.20 3.05
CA LEU A 175 -6.04 7.76 2.72
C LEU A 175 -5.19 6.69 2.08
N HIS A 176 -4.81 6.87 0.83
CA HIS A 176 -3.85 6.00 0.16
C HIS A 176 -2.44 6.49 0.39
N ILE A 177 -1.51 5.57 0.66
CA ILE A 177 -0.08 5.84 0.69
C ILE A 177 0.65 4.76 -0.12
N PHE A 178 1.41 5.19 -1.11
CA PHE A 178 2.14 4.33 -2.03
C PHE A 178 3.64 4.37 -1.78
N SER A 179 4.24 3.20 -1.77
CA SER A 179 5.65 2.98 -2.11
C SER A 179 5.71 1.82 -3.10
N ALA A 180 5.47 2.09 -4.37
CA ALA A 180 5.31 1.05 -5.38
C ALA A 180 5.80 1.51 -6.76
N GLU A 181 6.10 0.54 -7.63
CA GLU A 181 6.26 0.76 -9.07
C GLU A 181 4.95 1.28 -9.68
N ASP A 182 5.02 2.35 -10.49
CA ASP A 182 3.87 2.88 -11.24
C ASP A 182 3.83 2.45 -12.72
N HIS A 183 4.80 1.65 -13.16
CA HIS A 183 4.92 1.16 -14.53
C HIS A 183 5.44 -0.28 -14.62
N PHE A 184 4.84 -1.09 -15.50
CA PHE A 184 5.26 -2.45 -15.85
C PHE A 184 6.46 -2.45 -16.82
N ALA A 185 7.57 -1.80 -16.46
CA ALA A 185 8.74 -1.81 -17.34
C ALA A 185 9.45 -3.18 -17.35
N ARG A 186 9.30 -3.99 -16.29
CA ARG A 186 9.96 -5.30 -16.10
C ARG A 186 9.09 -6.25 -15.26
N LEU A 187 9.50 -7.53 -15.18
CA LEU A 187 8.99 -8.47 -14.19
C LEU A 187 9.14 -7.83 -12.80
N SER A 188 8.04 -7.74 -12.04
CA SER A 188 7.97 -7.09 -10.71
C SER A 188 9.22 -7.33 -9.85
N ASN A 189 9.85 -6.24 -9.38
CA ASN A 189 11.02 -6.28 -8.50
C ASN A 189 10.65 -6.61 -7.04
N SER A 190 9.55 -7.33 -6.79
CA SER A 190 9.06 -7.66 -5.44
C SER A 190 10.09 -8.33 -4.52
N GLU A 191 11.07 -9.03 -5.10
CA GLU A 191 12.23 -9.57 -4.39
C GLU A 191 13.13 -8.43 -3.88
N GLU A 192 13.46 -7.46 -4.72
CA GLU A 192 14.22 -6.27 -4.33
C GLU A 192 13.44 -5.47 -3.27
N ASP A 193 12.15 -5.23 -3.46
CA ASP A 193 11.28 -4.54 -2.50
C ASP A 193 11.37 -5.19 -1.12
N PHE A 194 11.20 -6.51 -1.07
CA PHE A 194 11.30 -7.29 0.15
C PHE A 194 12.69 -7.14 0.79
N ASN A 195 13.75 -7.36 0.00
CA ASN A 195 15.12 -7.33 0.49
C ASN A 195 15.49 -5.94 1.02
N ARG A 196 15.01 -4.86 0.39
CA ARG A 196 15.20 -3.48 0.84
C ARG A 196 14.43 -3.18 2.12
N CYS A 197 13.19 -3.66 2.25
CA CYS A 197 12.40 -3.52 3.48
C CYS A 197 13.06 -4.24 4.66
N VAL A 198 13.48 -5.48 4.47
CA VAL A 198 14.14 -6.27 5.52
C VAL A 198 15.49 -5.67 5.91
N ALA A 199 16.22 -5.11 4.96
CA ALA A 199 17.44 -4.35 5.24
C ALA A 199 17.17 -3.18 6.18
N LEU A 200 16.08 -2.40 6.01
CA LEU A 200 15.73 -1.30 6.93
C LEU A 200 15.51 -1.78 8.38
N LEU A 201 15.15 -3.05 8.57
CA LEU A 201 14.99 -3.67 9.90
C LEU A 201 16.31 -4.20 10.48
N GLY A 202 17.43 -4.01 9.77
CA GLY A 202 18.75 -4.54 10.13
C GLY A 202 18.87 -6.04 9.98
N SER A 203 17.90 -6.68 9.32
CA SER A 203 17.95 -8.11 9.06
C SER A 203 18.71 -8.38 7.76
N GLN A 204 19.43 -9.50 7.75
CA GLN A 204 20.13 -10.06 6.60
C GLN A 204 19.31 -11.12 5.87
N LEU A 205 18.04 -11.34 6.27
CA LEU A 205 17.14 -12.25 5.57
C LEU A 205 16.99 -11.77 4.12
N LEU A 206 17.16 -12.68 3.16
CA LEU A 206 16.98 -12.38 1.75
C LEU A 206 15.95 -13.32 1.16
N LEU A 207 15.10 -12.78 0.30
CA LEU A 207 14.23 -13.54 -0.57
C LEU A 207 14.95 -13.76 -1.91
N ASP A 208 14.86 -14.97 -2.44
CA ASP A 208 15.49 -15.41 -3.70
C ASP A 208 14.42 -15.88 -4.70
N THR A 209 13.20 -15.36 -4.55
CA THR A 209 12.07 -15.66 -5.41
C THR A 209 11.13 -14.46 -5.51
N ARG A 210 10.25 -14.50 -6.50
CA ARG A 210 9.24 -13.47 -6.69
C ARG A 210 8.09 -13.65 -5.70
N LEU A 211 7.60 -12.55 -5.12
CA LEU A 211 6.35 -12.57 -4.39
C LEU A 211 5.17 -12.59 -5.36
N VAL A 212 4.29 -13.57 -5.19
CA VAL A 212 3.02 -13.66 -5.92
C VAL A 212 1.90 -13.49 -4.91
N PRO A 213 1.43 -12.25 -4.68
CA PRO A 213 0.35 -12.01 -3.73
C PRO A 213 -0.94 -12.63 -4.23
N SER A 214 -1.72 -13.21 -3.32
CA SER A 214 -3.06 -13.66 -3.61
C SER A 214 -3.91 -12.51 -4.15
N GLY A 215 -4.91 -12.85 -4.97
CA GLY A 215 -6.02 -11.94 -5.21
C GLY A 215 -6.75 -11.61 -3.90
N ILE A 216 -7.47 -10.50 -3.86
CA ILE A 216 -8.37 -10.22 -2.74
C ILE A 216 -9.64 -11.03 -2.92
N LEU A 217 -9.91 -11.85 -1.91
CA LEU A 217 -11.10 -12.68 -1.83
C LEU A 217 -12.28 -11.80 -1.44
N GLY A 218 -13.24 -11.55 -2.34
CA GLY A 218 -14.57 -11.01 -2.05
C GLY A 218 -14.66 -9.64 -1.33
N PRO A 219 -15.78 -8.91 -1.48
CA PRO A 219 -16.00 -7.67 -0.72
C PRO A 219 -16.16 -7.92 0.79
N ASP A 220 -16.48 -9.15 1.21
CA ASP A 220 -16.67 -9.52 2.63
C ASP A 220 -15.37 -9.58 3.44
N LYS A 221 -14.20 -9.63 2.77
CA LYS A 221 -12.89 -9.64 3.45
C LYS A 221 -12.26 -8.26 3.58
N LEU A 222 -12.86 -7.23 2.98
CA LEU A 222 -12.35 -5.88 3.05
C LEU A 222 -12.78 -5.19 4.34
N PRO A 223 -11.94 -4.31 4.91
CA PRO A 223 -12.38 -3.39 5.95
C PRO A 223 -13.57 -2.56 5.47
N PRO A 224 -14.53 -2.24 6.35
CA PRO A 224 -15.64 -1.35 5.99
C PRO A 224 -15.15 -0.04 5.36
N GLY A 225 -15.80 0.38 4.28
CA GLY A 225 -15.44 1.59 3.53
C GLY A 225 -14.33 1.41 2.48
N VAL A 226 -13.61 0.28 2.48
CA VAL A 226 -12.61 -0.03 1.45
C VAL A 226 -13.25 -0.84 0.32
N THR A 227 -13.04 -0.41 -0.92
CA THR A 227 -13.55 -1.07 -2.12
C THR A 227 -12.47 -1.92 -2.81
N ILE A 228 -12.89 -2.93 -3.59
CA ILE A 228 -11.94 -3.78 -4.34
C ILE A 228 -11.00 -2.94 -5.23
N PRO A 229 -11.47 -1.93 -6.00
CA PRO A 229 -10.60 -1.09 -6.83
C PRO A 229 -9.50 -0.34 -6.05
N GLU A 230 -9.78 0.05 -4.80
CA GLU A 230 -8.83 0.75 -3.93
C GLU A 230 -7.65 -0.12 -3.48
N THR A 231 -7.77 -1.45 -3.63
CA THR A 231 -6.75 -2.43 -3.21
C THR A 231 -5.78 -2.83 -4.33
N GLU A 232 -6.00 -2.29 -5.53
CA GLU A 232 -5.14 -2.55 -6.67
C GLU A 232 -3.83 -1.78 -6.56
N GLY A 233 -2.73 -2.44 -6.97
CA GLY A 233 -1.44 -1.79 -7.11
C GLY A 233 -1.43 -0.78 -8.27
N LEU A 234 -0.51 0.18 -8.22
CA LEU A 234 -0.45 1.29 -9.19
C LEU A 234 -0.37 0.83 -10.64
N ALA A 235 0.51 -0.12 -10.95
CA ALA A 235 0.69 -0.57 -12.33
C ALA A 235 -0.63 -1.14 -12.93
N ALA A 236 -1.33 -2.01 -12.18
CA ALA A 236 -2.62 -2.57 -12.61
C ALA A 236 -3.70 -1.48 -12.71
N ARG A 237 -3.73 -0.55 -11.76
CA ARG A 237 -4.63 0.61 -11.76
C ARG A 237 -4.40 1.49 -13.00
N THR A 238 -3.16 1.80 -13.34
CA THR A 238 -2.78 2.60 -14.52
C THR A 238 -3.29 1.95 -15.81
N GLN A 239 -3.07 0.64 -15.97
CA GLN A 239 -3.60 -0.10 -17.12
C GLN A 239 -5.13 -0.04 -17.20
N ARG A 240 -5.80 -0.22 -16.06
CA ARG A 240 -7.26 -0.13 -15.97
C ARG A 240 -7.77 1.24 -16.35
N MET A 241 -7.15 2.31 -15.85
CA MET A 241 -7.55 3.68 -16.17
C MET A 241 -7.28 4.02 -17.64
N ALA A 242 -6.17 3.54 -18.21
CA ALA A 242 -5.92 3.67 -19.64
C ALA A 242 -6.99 2.95 -20.49
N ARG A 243 -7.39 1.74 -20.09
CA ARG A 243 -8.48 0.98 -20.74
C ARG A 243 -9.82 1.71 -20.61
N LEU A 244 -10.14 2.21 -19.42
CA LEU A 244 -11.35 2.99 -19.17
C LEU A 244 -11.38 4.24 -20.07
N GLY A 245 -10.26 4.96 -20.17
CA GLY A 245 -10.12 6.11 -21.07
C GLY A 245 -10.39 5.76 -22.53
N ARG A 246 -9.84 4.65 -23.02
CA ARG A 246 -10.13 4.15 -24.39
C ARG A 246 -11.61 3.86 -24.59
N LEU A 247 -12.22 3.08 -23.69
CA LEU A 247 -13.65 2.73 -23.76
C LEU A 247 -14.54 3.97 -23.75
N VAL A 248 -14.24 4.96 -22.90
CA VAL A 248 -14.98 6.23 -22.88
C VAL A 248 -14.81 6.97 -24.21
N SER A 249 -13.60 7.05 -24.75
CA SER A 249 -13.32 7.75 -26.01
C SER A 249 -14.02 7.10 -27.22
N GLU A 250 -14.16 5.78 -27.19
CA GLU A 250 -14.78 4.97 -28.26
C GLU A 250 -16.29 4.81 -28.06
N LYS A 251 -16.88 5.39 -27.01
CA LYS A 251 -18.28 5.17 -26.59
C LYS A 251 -18.62 3.69 -26.38
N GLY A 252 -17.64 2.89 -25.96
CA GLY A 252 -17.79 1.49 -25.58
C GLY A 252 -18.38 1.31 -24.19
N ASP A 253 -18.63 0.06 -23.81
CA ASP A 253 -19.12 -0.27 -22.47
C ASP A 253 -17.99 -0.15 -21.44
N THR A 254 -18.07 0.88 -20.58
CA THR A 254 -17.08 1.15 -19.53
C THR A 254 -17.02 0.07 -18.46
N ASN A 255 -18.06 -0.77 -18.33
CA ASN A 255 -18.04 -1.92 -17.42
C ASN A 255 -16.96 -2.92 -17.82
N LEU A 256 -16.60 -3.00 -19.10
CA LEU A 256 -15.55 -3.89 -19.58
C LEU A 256 -14.18 -3.56 -19.00
N ALA A 257 -13.93 -2.33 -18.52
CA ALA A 257 -12.67 -1.99 -17.85
C ALA A 257 -12.41 -2.85 -16.60
N TRP A 258 -13.46 -3.48 -16.03
CA TRP A 258 -13.39 -4.25 -14.81
C TRP A 258 -13.33 -5.77 -15.03
N TYR A 259 -13.54 -6.24 -16.26
CA TYR A 259 -13.57 -7.66 -16.61
C TYR A 259 -12.39 -8.04 -17.53
N GLY A 260 -11.45 -8.83 -16.97
CA GLY A 260 -10.41 -9.59 -17.66
C GLY A 260 -9.25 -8.77 -18.25
N ASN A 261 -8.00 -9.11 -17.88
CA ASN A 261 -6.79 -8.63 -18.55
C ASN A 261 -6.49 -9.40 -19.86
N ASP A 262 -7.11 -10.55 -20.09
CA ASP A 262 -6.65 -11.49 -21.12
C ASP A 262 -7.30 -11.29 -22.51
N ALA A 263 -8.31 -10.42 -22.65
CA ALA A 263 -9.14 -10.38 -23.85
C ALA A 263 -8.73 -9.31 -24.88
N LEU A 264 -7.81 -8.39 -24.58
CA LEU A 264 -7.53 -7.23 -25.46
C LEU A 264 -6.04 -6.84 -25.58
N ASP A 265 -5.10 -7.65 -25.08
CA ASP A 265 -3.66 -7.48 -25.41
C ASP A 265 -3.36 -7.70 -26.91
N GLY A 266 -4.37 -8.12 -27.69
CA GLY A 266 -4.34 -8.01 -29.14
C GLY A 266 -4.68 -6.59 -29.61
N ASP A 267 -3.85 -5.60 -29.28
CA ASP A 267 -3.77 -4.38 -30.11
C ASP A 267 -2.85 -4.66 -31.30
N PRO A 268 -3.39 -4.86 -32.53
CA PRO A 268 -2.58 -5.13 -33.71
C PRO A 268 -1.86 -3.88 -34.24
N THR A 269 -2.13 -2.69 -33.67
CA THR A 269 -1.64 -1.41 -34.20
C THR A 269 -0.39 -0.89 -33.50
N GLY A 270 0.11 -1.60 -32.48
CA GLY A 270 1.26 -1.20 -31.68
C GLY A 270 2.65 -1.58 -32.19
N CYS A 271 2.81 -2.19 -33.37
CA CYS A 271 4.13 -2.45 -34.00
C CYS A 271 3.97 -2.76 -35.50
N GLY A 272 3.99 -1.74 -36.36
CA GLY A 272 3.98 -1.95 -37.82
C GLY A 272 3.81 -0.65 -38.58
N GLY A 273 4.88 0.14 -38.68
CA GLY A 273 4.92 1.26 -39.63
C GLY A 273 4.69 0.78 -41.07
N PRO A 274 4.12 1.62 -41.96
CA PRO A 274 3.90 1.24 -43.34
C PRO A 274 5.25 1.15 -44.07
N CYS A 275 5.65 -0.06 -44.46
CA CYS A 275 6.57 -0.24 -45.57
C CYS A 275 5.80 0.10 -46.86
N GLY A 276 5.95 1.34 -47.32
CA GLY A 276 5.49 1.78 -48.64
C GLY A 276 6.49 1.40 -49.73
N ASN A 277 5.92 0.94 -50.85
CA ASN A 277 6.50 0.43 -52.10
C ASN A 277 7.71 1.20 -52.68
#